data_AF-A0A2T1EK43-F1
#
_entry.id   AF-A0A2T1EK43-F1
#
_cell.length_a   1.000
_cell.length_b   1.000
_cell.length_c   1.000
_cell.angle_alpha   90.00
_cell.angle_beta   90.00
_cell.angle_gamma   90.00
#
_symmetry.space_group_name_H-M   'P 1'
#
loop_
_entity.id
_entity.type
_entity.pdbx_description
1 polymer ?
#
loop_
_entity_poly.entity_id
_entity_poly.type
_entity_poly.pdbx_seq_one_letter_code
_entity_poly.pdbx_strand_id
1 'polypeptide(L)'
;MEKFLGLTRGSLSTLGNGVANSGAAIKQTFTASAGDVVSFDWNFLTNEGTPNARNNDFAFFSLTGLTELADTTVSFVDSLSEFREETGYQTTSYTIATAGNYTLGFGVINSGDRKVQSGLLVDNVSSEPVPEPASMLGILAFGALGGKKLLKRRQEKQA
;
A
#
# COMPACT_ATOMS: atom_id res chain seq x y z
N MET A 1 12.60 -6.35 -14.77
CA MET A 1 11.65 -5.52 -13.99
C MET A 1 12.03 -5.43 -12.52
N GLU A 2 12.31 -6.54 -11.82
CA GLU A 2 12.69 -6.54 -10.38
C GLU A 2 13.80 -5.54 -10.04
N LYS A 3 14.91 -5.55 -10.79
CA LYS A 3 16.00 -4.57 -10.64
C LYS A 3 15.54 -3.12 -10.82
N PHE A 4 14.61 -2.86 -11.75
CA PHE A 4 14.05 -1.52 -11.94
C PHE A 4 13.25 -1.07 -10.72
N LEU A 5 12.50 -1.97 -10.08
CA LEU A 5 11.74 -1.72 -8.86
C LEU A 5 12.59 -1.75 -7.58
N GLY A 6 13.89 -2.08 -7.67
CA GLY A 6 14.75 -2.23 -6.50
C GLY A 6 14.52 -3.54 -5.72
N LEU A 7 13.83 -4.51 -6.32
CA LEU A 7 13.56 -5.81 -5.73
C LEU A 7 14.73 -6.78 -5.94
N THR A 8 14.87 -7.73 -5.02
CA THR A 8 15.78 -8.86 -5.18
C THR A 8 15.35 -9.71 -6.38
N ARG A 9 16.33 -10.27 -7.09
CA ARG A 9 16.04 -11.17 -8.21
C ARG A 9 15.25 -12.39 -7.73
N GLY A 10 14.14 -12.70 -8.39
CA GLY A 10 13.24 -13.81 -8.06
C GLY A 10 12.14 -13.46 -7.06
N SER A 11 12.07 -12.21 -6.56
CA SER A 11 10.97 -11.76 -5.70
C SER A 11 9.59 -11.96 -6.33
N LEU A 12 9.42 -11.79 -7.64
CA LEU A 12 8.11 -11.99 -8.29
C LEU A 12 7.64 -13.45 -8.24
N SER A 13 8.59 -14.39 -8.27
CA SER A 13 8.27 -15.82 -8.21
C SER A 13 7.70 -16.23 -6.84
N THR A 14 7.88 -15.42 -5.79
CA THR A 14 7.33 -15.73 -4.46
C THR A 14 5.82 -15.51 -4.37
N LEU A 15 5.20 -14.84 -5.36
CA LEU A 15 3.75 -14.67 -5.42
C LEU A 15 3.01 -15.95 -5.83
N GLY A 16 3.71 -16.93 -6.44
CA GLY A 16 3.12 -18.25 -6.72
C GLY A 16 2.35 -18.36 -8.03
N ASN A 17 2.35 -17.32 -8.87
CA ASN A 17 1.59 -17.29 -10.13
C ASN A 17 2.29 -17.96 -11.32
N GLY A 18 3.37 -18.70 -11.07
CA GLY A 18 4.19 -19.31 -12.11
C GLY A 18 5.38 -18.44 -12.54
N VAL A 19 5.87 -18.69 -13.76
CA VAL A 19 7.08 -18.04 -14.27
C VAL A 19 6.74 -16.69 -14.88
N ALA A 20 7.24 -15.62 -14.28
CA ALA A 20 7.14 -14.26 -14.81
C ALA A 20 7.96 -14.10 -16.11
N ASN A 21 7.27 -14.01 -17.26
CA ASN A 21 7.93 -14.01 -18.58
C ASN A 21 8.18 -12.60 -19.13
N SER A 22 7.18 -11.74 -19.06
CA SER A 22 7.24 -10.36 -19.55
C SER A 22 6.25 -9.48 -18.78
N GLY A 23 6.48 -8.17 -18.77
CA GLY A 23 5.57 -7.26 -18.09
C GLY A 23 6.05 -5.82 -18.15
N ALA A 24 5.26 -4.95 -17.54
CA ALA A 24 5.54 -3.53 -17.43
C ALA A 24 5.44 -3.09 -15.97
N ALA A 25 6.17 -2.03 -15.64
CA ALA A 25 6.10 -1.42 -14.32
C ALA A 25 6.37 0.07 -14.37
N ILE A 26 5.77 0.78 -13.42
CA ILE A 26 6.03 2.18 -13.12
C ILE A 26 6.40 2.30 -11.63
N LYS A 27 7.12 3.36 -11.28
CA LYS A 27 7.46 3.64 -9.88
C LYS A 27 7.64 5.11 -9.61
N GLN A 28 7.43 5.50 -8.36
CA GLN A 28 7.68 6.84 -7.85
C GLN A 28 8.31 6.78 -6.47
N THR A 29 9.28 7.66 -6.25
CA THR A 29 9.94 7.82 -4.95
C THR A 29 9.37 9.04 -4.23
N PHE A 30 9.12 8.92 -2.93
CA PHE A 30 8.56 9.97 -2.09
C PHE A 30 9.07 9.84 -0.65
N THR A 31 8.91 10.90 0.14
CA THR A 31 9.18 10.91 1.58
C THR A 31 7.87 10.77 2.33
N ALA A 32 7.83 9.95 3.39
CA ALA A 32 6.67 9.81 4.26
C ALA A 32 7.08 9.76 5.74
N SER A 33 6.17 10.19 6.61
CA SER A 33 6.29 10.12 8.05
C SER A 33 5.64 8.84 8.59
N ALA A 34 6.05 8.41 9.78
CA ALA A 34 5.35 7.33 10.47
C ALA A 34 3.90 7.76 10.75
N GLY A 35 2.95 6.91 10.38
CA GLY A 35 1.52 7.18 10.46
C GLY A 35 0.88 7.63 9.15
N ASP A 36 1.64 8.10 8.16
CA ASP A 36 1.07 8.47 6.85
C ASP A 36 0.39 7.26 6.21
N VAL A 37 -0.72 7.48 5.51
CA VAL A 37 -1.44 6.45 4.76
C VAL A 37 -1.26 6.70 3.27
N VAL A 38 -0.59 5.75 2.62
CA VAL A 38 -0.51 5.67 1.16
C VAL A 38 -1.75 4.95 0.67
N SER A 39 -2.48 5.52 -0.27
CA SER A 39 -3.61 4.85 -0.94
C SER A 39 -3.58 5.04 -2.43
N PHE A 40 -4.23 4.11 -3.13
CA PHE A 40 -4.39 4.16 -4.58
C PHE A 40 -5.58 3.29 -4.99
N ASP A 41 -6.20 3.67 -6.10
CA ASP A 41 -7.20 2.89 -6.79
C ASP A 41 -6.53 2.13 -7.95
N TRP A 42 -6.99 0.91 -8.21
CA TRP A 42 -6.42 0.05 -9.23
C TRP A 42 -7.49 -0.82 -9.90
N ASN A 43 -7.27 -1.18 -11.16
CA ASN A 43 -8.11 -2.11 -11.91
C ASN A 43 -7.21 -3.02 -12.75
N PHE A 44 -7.34 -4.33 -12.58
CA PHE A 44 -6.60 -5.31 -13.36
C PHE A 44 -7.43 -5.74 -14.57
N LEU A 45 -6.83 -5.63 -15.76
CA LEU A 45 -7.48 -5.91 -17.03
C LEU A 45 -6.75 -7.03 -17.74
N THR A 46 -7.48 -7.87 -18.48
CA THR A 46 -6.86 -8.98 -19.20
C THR A 46 -7.61 -9.36 -20.46
N ASN A 47 -6.86 -9.90 -21.42
CA ASN A 47 -7.41 -10.58 -22.58
C ASN A 47 -7.41 -12.11 -22.40
N GLU A 48 -6.81 -12.63 -21.32
CA GLU A 48 -6.88 -14.05 -20.97
C GLU A 48 -8.34 -14.46 -20.77
N GLY A 49 -8.66 -15.73 -21.06
CA GLY A 49 -9.99 -16.26 -20.75
C GLY A 49 -10.09 -16.56 -19.27
N THR A 50 -10.83 -15.76 -18.50
CA THR A 50 -10.86 -15.91 -17.04
C THR A 50 -11.97 -16.87 -16.57
N PRO A 51 -11.77 -17.62 -15.46
CA PRO A 51 -10.53 -17.75 -14.70
C PRO A 51 -9.47 -18.66 -15.39
N ASN A 52 -8.17 -18.33 -15.26
CA ASN A 52 -7.06 -19.06 -15.90
C ASN A 52 -5.86 -19.31 -14.97
N ALA A 53 -5.75 -20.52 -14.41
CA ALA A 53 -4.60 -20.89 -13.59
C ALA A 53 -3.33 -21.31 -14.37
N ARG A 54 -3.43 -21.50 -15.70
CA ARG A 54 -2.27 -21.92 -16.53
C ARG A 54 -1.42 -20.74 -16.97
N ASN A 55 -2.08 -19.71 -17.49
CA ASN A 55 -1.48 -18.41 -17.78
C ASN A 55 -1.96 -17.43 -16.72
N ASN A 56 -1.41 -17.61 -15.52
CA ASN A 56 -1.85 -16.85 -14.35
C ASN A 56 -1.20 -15.45 -14.35
N ASP A 57 -1.56 -14.63 -15.32
CA ASP A 57 -1.10 -13.24 -15.40
C ASP A 57 -1.53 -12.49 -14.14
N PHE A 58 -0.69 -11.60 -13.64
CA PHE A 58 -0.94 -10.96 -12.34
C PHE A 58 -0.48 -9.51 -12.28
N ALA A 59 -1.18 -8.74 -11.48
CA ALA A 59 -0.85 -7.38 -11.09
C ALA A 59 -0.37 -7.34 -9.63
N PHE A 60 0.54 -6.43 -9.33
CA PHE A 60 1.12 -6.27 -8.01
C PHE A 60 1.53 -4.82 -7.74
N PHE A 61 1.77 -4.52 -6.47
CA PHE A 61 2.49 -3.33 -6.05
C PHE A 61 3.68 -3.68 -5.15
N SER A 62 4.62 -2.75 -5.04
CA SER A 62 5.76 -2.82 -4.14
C SER A 62 5.97 -1.52 -3.38
N LEU A 63 6.12 -1.59 -2.07
CA LEU A 63 6.42 -0.42 -1.22
C LEU A 63 7.44 -0.74 -0.12
N THR A 64 7.08 -1.64 0.80
CA THR A 64 7.97 -2.23 1.83
C THR A 64 8.25 -3.71 1.62
N GLY A 65 7.68 -4.25 0.56
CA GLY A 65 7.69 -5.63 0.14
C GLY A 65 6.89 -5.73 -1.15
N LEU A 66 6.69 -6.95 -1.63
CA LEU A 66 5.88 -7.24 -2.80
C LEU A 66 4.50 -7.73 -2.37
N THR A 67 3.44 -7.20 -2.97
CA THR A 67 2.06 -7.61 -2.68
C THR A 67 1.29 -7.73 -3.98
N GLU A 68 0.64 -8.87 -4.17
CA GLU A 68 -0.27 -9.09 -5.29
C GLU A 68 -1.55 -8.29 -5.12
N LEU A 69 -2.05 -7.74 -6.24
CA LEU A 69 -3.33 -7.06 -6.31
C LEU A 69 -4.42 -8.03 -6.80
N ALA A 70 -4.17 -8.67 -7.94
CA ALA A 70 -5.04 -9.68 -8.54
C ALA A 70 -4.24 -10.54 -9.52
N ASP A 71 -4.79 -11.70 -9.85
CA ASP A 71 -4.30 -12.61 -10.87
C ASP A 71 -5.47 -13.06 -11.77
N THR A 72 -5.23 -13.84 -12.83
CA THR A 72 -6.30 -14.26 -13.74
C THR A 72 -7.16 -15.39 -13.19
N THR A 73 -6.98 -15.82 -11.93
CA THR A 73 -7.84 -16.80 -11.26
C THR A 73 -8.98 -16.18 -10.46
N VAL A 74 -8.95 -14.86 -10.23
CA VAL A 74 -10.03 -14.14 -9.54
C VAL A 74 -11.25 -13.93 -10.45
N SER A 75 -12.30 -13.32 -9.92
CA SER A 75 -13.51 -12.99 -10.67
C SER A 75 -13.34 -11.72 -11.50
N PHE A 76 -13.78 -11.77 -12.76
CA PHE A 76 -13.78 -10.63 -13.69
C PHE A 76 -15.19 -10.36 -14.22
N VAL A 77 -15.35 -9.17 -14.79
CA VAL A 77 -16.50 -8.73 -15.59
C VAL A 77 -16.02 -8.29 -16.98
N ASP A 78 -16.94 -8.18 -17.94
CA ASP A 78 -16.61 -7.62 -19.26
C ASP A 78 -16.10 -6.17 -19.11
N SER A 79 -14.97 -5.86 -19.75
CA SER A 79 -14.42 -4.50 -19.77
C SER A 79 -14.95 -3.71 -20.97
N LEU A 80 -15.07 -2.39 -20.78
CA LEU A 80 -15.39 -1.44 -21.86
C LEU A 80 -14.13 -0.86 -22.54
N SER A 81 -12.95 -1.37 -22.18
CA SER A 81 -11.66 -0.94 -22.73
C SER A 81 -11.24 -1.80 -23.94
N GLU A 82 -9.97 -1.71 -24.34
CA GLU A 82 -9.38 -2.62 -25.34
C GLU A 82 -9.13 -4.04 -24.79
N PHE A 83 -9.20 -4.22 -23.47
CA PHE A 83 -9.14 -5.53 -22.83
C PHE A 83 -10.53 -6.17 -22.78
N ARG A 84 -10.59 -7.50 -22.81
CA ARG A 84 -11.85 -8.25 -22.76
C ARG A 84 -12.51 -8.19 -21.38
N GLU A 85 -11.72 -8.37 -20.34
CA GLU A 85 -12.21 -8.60 -18.98
C GLU A 85 -11.46 -7.72 -17.98
N GLU A 86 -12.12 -7.28 -16.91
CA GLU A 86 -11.52 -6.50 -15.82
C GLU A 86 -12.06 -6.87 -14.44
N THR A 87 -11.30 -6.54 -13.39
CA THR A 87 -11.74 -6.73 -11.99
C THR A 87 -12.71 -5.64 -11.52
N GLY A 88 -12.79 -4.54 -12.26
CA GLY A 88 -13.31 -3.27 -11.75
C GLY A 88 -12.30 -2.58 -10.83
N TYR A 89 -12.55 -1.30 -10.53
CA TYR A 89 -11.70 -0.54 -9.63
C TYR A 89 -11.83 -1.01 -8.18
N GLN A 90 -10.68 -1.18 -7.54
CA GLN A 90 -10.51 -1.53 -6.14
C GLN A 90 -9.56 -0.53 -5.48
N THR A 91 -9.67 -0.36 -4.17
CA THR A 91 -8.80 0.55 -3.41
C THR A 91 -7.89 -0.23 -2.48
N THR A 92 -6.61 0.13 -2.46
CA THR A 92 -5.64 -0.40 -1.49
C THR A 92 -5.05 0.75 -0.69
N SER A 93 -4.81 0.50 0.60
CA SER A 93 -4.12 1.44 1.49
C SER A 93 -3.05 0.76 2.34
N TYR A 94 -2.03 1.53 2.70
CA TYR A 94 -0.89 1.08 3.49
C TYR A 94 -0.44 2.18 4.46
N THR A 95 -0.37 1.86 5.75
CA THR A 95 0.14 2.78 6.77
C THR A 95 1.66 2.67 6.90
N ILE A 96 2.33 3.81 6.78
CA ILE A 96 3.78 3.94 6.93
C ILE A 96 4.17 3.74 8.40
N ALA A 97 4.94 2.69 8.69
CA ALA A 97 5.34 2.37 10.07
C ALA A 97 6.54 3.20 10.56
N THR A 98 7.36 3.74 9.66
CA THR A 98 8.60 4.45 10.02
C THR A 98 8.83 5.58 9.04
N ALA A 99 9.25 6.75 9.51
CA ALA A 99 9.54 7.86 8.61
C ALA A 99 10.74 7.53 7.70
N GLY A 100 10.68 7.92 6.43
CA GLY A 100 11.77 7.66 5.50
C GLY A 100 11.44 7.94 4.03
N ASN A 101 12.36 7.52 3.17
CA ASN A 101 12.20 7.57 1.72
C ASN A 101 11.66 6.22 1.23
N TYR A 102 10.55 6.28 0.51
CA TYR A 102 9.83 5.14 -0.03
C TYR A 102 9.86 5.16 -1.55
N THR A 103 9.83 3.97 -2.15
CA THR A 103 9.57 3.82 -3.59
C THR A 103 8.34 2.96 -3.77
N LEU A 104 7.24 3.57 -4.21
CA LEU A 104 6.03 2.86 -4.60
C LEU A 104 6.18 2.42 -6.05
N GLY A 105 6.00 1.14 -6.29
CA GLY A 105 6.05 0.52 -7.62
C GLY A 105 4.75 -0.22 -7.90
N PHE A 106 4.33 -0.20 -9.16
CA PHE A 106 3.20 -0.96 -9.66
C PHE A 106 3.66 -1.76 -10.87
N GLY A 107 3.13 -2.97 -11.05
CA GLY A 107 3.45 -3.75 -12.23
C GLY A 107 2.41 -4.79 -12.58
N VAL A 108 2.48 -5.21 -13.84
CA VAL A 108 1.68 -6.28 -14.42
C VAL A 108 2.60 -7.26 -15.15
N ILE A 109 2.32 -8.55 -15.01
CA ILE A 109 3.15 -9.64 -15.54
C ILE A 109 2.29 -10.62 -16.32
N ASN A 110 2.78 -10.96 -17.51
CA ASN A 110 2.37 -12.16 -18.21
C ASN A 110 3.13 -13.37 -17.63
N SER A 111 2.39 -14.34 -17.14
CA SER A 111 2.89 -15.57 -16.52
C SER A 111 2.51 -16.79 -17.35
N GLY A 112 3.35 -17.82 -17.33
CA GLY A 112 3.13 -19.04 -18.12
C GLY A 112 3.51 -18.86 -19.59
N ASP A 113 2.99 -17.85 -20.29
CA ASP A 113 3.40 -17.48 -21.65
C ASP A 113 3.58 -15.95 -21.87
N ARG A 114 3.60 -15.50 -23.13
CA ARG A 114 3.80 -14.09 -23.55
C ARG A 114 2.80 -13.62 -24.61
N LYS A 115 1.74 -14.39 -24.87
CA LYS A 115 0.89 -14.24 -26.07
C LYS A 115 -0.28 -13.31 -25.84
N VAL A 116 -0.95 -13.46 -24.71
CA VAL A 116 -2.10 -12.67 -24.32
C VAL A 116 -1.66 -11.58 -23.36
N GLN A 117 -2.26 -10.40 -23.47
CA GLN A 117 -1.85 -9.22 -22.72
C GLN A 117 -2.79 -8.98 -21.56
N SER A 118 -2.20 -8.59 -20.43
CA SER A 118 -2.89 -7.95 -19.33
C SER A 118 -2.41 -6.51 -19.13
N GLY A 119 -3.24 -5.72 -18.48
CA GLY A 119 -3.02 -4.32 -18.17
C GLY A 119 -3.35 -4.02 -16.72
N LEU A 120 -2.77 -2.94 -16.19
CA LEU A 120 -3.07 -2.43 -14.86
C LEU A 120 -3.32 -0.93 -14.99
N LEU A 121 -4.52 -0.50 -14.62
CA LEU A 121 -4.83 0.92 -14.39
C LEU A 121 -4.58 1.23 -12.92
N VAL A 122 -3.98 2.39 -12.67
CA VAL A 122 -3.73 2.92 -11.33
C VAL A 122 -4.14 4.38 -11.34
N ASP A 123 -4.92 4.79 -10.35
CA ASP A 123 -5.38 6.17 -10.20
C ASP A 123 -5.44 6.58 -8.72
N ASN A 124 -5.69 7.86 -8.45
CA ASN A 124 -5.94 8.40 -7.11
C ASN A 124 -4.84 8.05 -6.10
N VAL A 125 -3.58 8.06 -6.56
CA VAL A 125 -2.42 7.78 -5.72
C VAL A 125 -2.21 8.95 -4.77
N SER A 126 -2.32 8.71 -3.47
CA SER A 126 -2.14 9.73 -2.44
C SER A 126 -1.31 9.22 -1.26
N SER A 127 -0.76 10.16 -0.50
CA SER A 127 -0.04 9.91 0.76
C SER A 127 -0.48 10.99 1.75
N GLU A 128 -1.45 10.66 2.59
CA GLU A 128 -2.05 11.62 3.51
C GLU A 128 -1.59 11.38 4.95
N PRO A 129 -1.27 12.43 5.72
CA PRO A 129 -0.97 12.28 7.14
C PRO A 129 -2.22 11.82 7.90
N VAL A 130 -2.09 10.81 8.75
CA VAL A 130 -3.17 10.49 9.69
C VAL A 130 -3.24 11.60 10.73
N PRO A 131 -4.41 12.24 10.93
CA PRO A 131 -4.56 13.26 11.96
C PRO A 131 -4.20 12.64 13.32
N GLU A 132 -3.27 13.26 14.05
CA GLU A 132 -2.99 12.80 15.42
C GLU A 132 -4.30 12.81 16.21
N PRO A 133 -4.66 11.72 16.92
CA PRO A 133 -5.88 11.70 17.70
C PRO A 133 -5.84 12.85 18.71
N ALA A 134 -6.84 13.72 18.65
CA ALA A 134 -7.01 14.88 19.54
C ALA A 134 -6.92 14.54 21.05
N SER A 135 -7.00 13.25 21.39
CA SER A 135 -6.75 12.66 22.70
C SER A 135 -5.38 13.02 23.30
N MET A 136 -4.32 13.17 22.49
CA MET A 136 -2.98 13.49 23.00
C MET A 136 -2.87 14.89 23.61
N LEU A 137 -3.61 15.86 23.05
CA LEU A 137 -3.69 17.23 23.60
C LEU A 137 -4.52 17.28 24.89
N GLY A 138 -5.53 16.41 25.02
CA GLY A 138 -6.38 16.33 26.22
C GLY A 138 -5.60 15.90 27.47
N ILE A 139 -4.70 14.92 27.35
CA ILE A 139 -3.92 14.40 28.50
C ILE A 139 -2.93 15.45 29.04
N LEU A 140 -2.31 16.23 28.15
CA LEU A 140 -1.41 17.33 28.54
C LEU A 140 -2.17 18.48 29.24
N ALA A 141 -3.39 18.78 28.81
CA ALA A 141 -4.22 19.82 29.42
C ALA A 141 -4.70 19.46 30.85
N PHE A 142 -5.01 18.19 31.12
CA PHE A 142 -5.43 17.74 32.46
C PHE A 142 -4.28 17.67 33.47
N GLY A 143 -3.05 17.37 33.05
CA GLY A 143 -1.89 17.29 33.94
C GLY A 143 -1.45 18.65 34.52
N ALA A 144 -1.63 19.74 33.78
CA ALA A 144 -1.18 21.08 34.19
C ALA A 144 -2.09 21.77 35.23
N LEU A 145 -3.31 21.29 35.44
CA LEU A 145 -4.31 21.92 36.32
C LEU A 145 -4.30 21.38 37.77
N GLY A 146 -3.52 20.35 38.09
CA GLY A 146 -3.59 19.64 39.39
C GLY A 146 -2.65 20.14 40.51
N GLY A 147 -1.78 21.11 40.28
CA GLY A 147 -0.59 21.34 41.13
C GLY A 147 -0.51 22.64 41.92
N LYS A 148 -1.52 23.02 42.72
CA LYS A 148 -1.34 24.07 43.75
C LYS A 148 -2.11 23.76 45.04
N LYS A 149 -1.48 23.06 45.98
CA LYS A 149 -1.84 23.18 47.41
C LYS A 149 -0.61 23.47 48.26
N LEU A 150 -0.48 24.76 48.51
CA LEU A 150 0.44 25.52 49.33
C LEU A 150 0.67 24.87 50.72
N LEU A 151 1.90 24.46 51.02
CA LEU A 151 2.34 24.17 52.39
C LEU A 151 2.29 25.47 53.21
N LYS A 152 1.45 25.52 54.23
CA LYS A 152 1.53 26.54 55.28
C LYS A 152 1.97 25.84 56.58
N ARG A 153 3.28 25.82 56.82
CA ARG A 153 3.85 25.47 58.13
C ARG A 153 3.44 26.53 59.15
N ARG A 154 2.67 26.15 60.17
CA ARG A 154 2.52 26.92 61.41
C ARG A 154 3.56 26.40 62.39
N GLN A 155 4.52 27.25 62.77
CA GLN A 155 5.36 27.00 63.94
C GLN A 155 4.55 27.27 65.21
N GLU A 156 4.61 26.32 66.12
CA GLU A 156 4.01 26.38 67.46
C GLU A 156 4.78 27.35 68.36
N LYS A 157 4.03 27.97 69.27
CA LYS A 157 4.52 28.83 70.36
C LYS A 157 5.24 28.00 71.42
N GLN A 158 6.33 28.53 71.99
CA GLN A 158 6.75 28.43 73.41
C GLN A 158 7.56 29.72 73.69
N ALA A 159 7.01 30.66 74.47
CA ALA A 159 7.12 30.82 75.92
C ALA A 159 8.31 31.74 76.28
#